data_AF-A0A644ZQV6-F1
#
_entry.id   AF-A0A644ZQV6-F1
#
_cell.length_a   1.000
_cell.length_b   1.000
_cell.length_c   1.000
_cell.angle_alpha   90.00
_cell.angle_beta   90.00
_cell.angle_gamma   90.00
#
_symmetry.space_group_name_H-M   'P 1'
#
loop_
_entity.id
_entity.type
_entity.pdbx_description
1 polymer ?
#
loop_
_entity_poly.entity_id
_entity_poly.type
_entity_poly.pdbx_seq_one_letter_code
_entity_poly.pdbx_strand_id
1 'polypeptide(L)' 'MNLEDQITANILSFIHTIHLNGQNFIDSTFESEYFGNLPMTFRKESGQVVGLITATTHGEVRKYVFTEHGFEALDDLLRL' A
#
# COMPACT_ATOMS: atom_id res chain seq x y z
N MET A 1 -7.25 17.70 6.16
CA MET A 1 -6.91 16.26 6.08
C MET A 1 -5.70 16.04 6.95
N ASN A 2 -5.79 15.11 7.90
CA ASN A 2 -4.61 14.73 8.68
C ASN A 2 -3.68 13.85 7.82
N LEU A 3 -2.49 13.50 8.32
CA LEU A 3 -1.53 12.68 7.58
C LEU A 3 -2.05 11.25 7.33
N GLU A 4 -2.74 10.67 8.31
CA GLU A 4 -3.29 9.31 8.23
C GLU A 4 -4.41 9.19 7.19
N ASP A 5 -5.25 10.22 7.07
CA ASP A 5 -6.30 10.32 6.05
C ASP A 5 -5.66 10.31 4.65
N GLN A 6 -4.53 11.01 4.47
CA GLN A 6 -3.81 11.06 3.18
C GLN A 6 -3.19 9.71 2.83
N ILE A 7 -2.56 9.05 3.81
CA ILE A 7 -2.02 7.69 3.64
C ILE A 7 -3.16 6.75 3.24
N THR A 8 -4.24 6.74 4.01
CA THR A 8 -5.42 5.90 3.79
C THR A 8 -6.01 6.13 2.41
N ALA A 9 -6.23 7.39 2.02
CA ALA A 9 -6.77 7.73 0.71
C ALA A 9 -5.87 7.26 -0.44
N ASN A 10 -4.55 7.42 -0.32
CA ASN A 10 -3.59 6.96 -1.34
C ASN A 10 -3.60 5.43 -1.47
N ILE A 11 -3.62 4.69 -0.36
CA ILE A 11 -3.65 3.23 -0.37
C ILE A 11 -4.95 2.73 -1.01
N LEU A 12 -6.10 3.27 -0.59
CA LEU A 12 -7.40 2.89 -1.15
C LEU A 12 -7.49 3.22 -2.63
N SER A 13 -6.92 4.36 -3.07
CA SER A 13 -6.87 4.70 -4.49
C SER A 13 -6.03 3.72 -5.30
N PHE A 14 -4.90 3.25 -4.76
CA PHE A 14 -4.09 2.22 -5.40
C PHE A 14 -4.86 0.90 -5.53
N ILE A 15 -5.46 0.42 -4.44
CA ILE A 15 -6.26 -0.81 -4.42
C ILE A 15 -7.43 -0.70 -5.41
N HIS A 16 -8.12 0.43 -5.44
CA HIS A 16 -9.21 0.67 -6.39
C HIS A 16 -8.73 0.62 -7.85
N THR A 17 -7.51 1.08 -8.14
CA THR A 17 -6.92 1.01 -9.48
C THR A 17 -6.68 -0.43 -9.93
N ILE A 18 -6.30 -1.33 -9.01
CA ILE A 18 -6.18 -2.78 -9.30
C ILE A 18 -7.53 -3.33 -9.78
N HIS A 19 -8.61 -3.01 -9.07
CA HIS A 19 -9.97 -3.42 -9.43
C HIS A 19 -10.43 -2.86 -10.77
N LEU A 20 -10.24 -1.55 -10.98
CA LEU A 20 -10.64 -0.88 -12.22
C LEU A 20 -9.94 -1.45 -13.45
N ASN A 21 -8.69 -1.90 -13.28
CA ASN A 21 -7.92 -2.52 -14.34
C ASN A 21 -8.19 -4.02 -14.51
N GLY A 22 -9.01 -4.63 -13.64
CA GLY A 22 -9.28 -6.07 -13.66
C GLY A 22 -8.03 -6.92 -13.43
N GLN A 23 -7.06 -6.40 -12.68
CA GLN A 23 -5.79 -7.09 -12.43
C GLN A 23 -6.01 -8.24 -11.44
N ASN A 24 -5.53 -9.43 -11.78
CA ASN A 24 -5.45 -10.54 -10.83
C ASN A 24 -4.35 -10.22 -9.82
N PHE A 25 -4.74 -9.95 -8.57
CA PHE A 25 -3.80 -9.52 -7.53
C PHE A 25 -2.68 -10.53 -7.29
N ILE A 26 -3.01 -11.83 -7.24
CA ILE A 26 -2.03 -12.89 -6.95
C ILE A 26 -0.97 -12.96 -8.04
N ASP A 27 -1.39 -12.96 -9.30
CA ASP A 27 -0.49 -13.13 -10.44
C ASP A 27 0.27 -11.84 -10.81
N SER A 28 -0.19 -10.68 -10.33
CA SER A 28 0.40 -9.37 -10.65
C SER A 28 1.61 -9.03 -9.78
N THR A 29 2.57 -8.33 -10.40
CA THR A 29 3.71 -7.69 -9.73
C THR A 29 3.45 -6.19 -9.63
N PHE A 30 3.72 -5.59 -8.47
CA PHE A 30 3.58 -4.16 -8.22
C PHE A 30 4.94 -3.57 -7.84
N GLU A 31 5.37 -2.55 -8.57
CA GLU A 31 6.60 -1.79 -8.34
C GLU A 31 6.34 -0.29 -8.47
N SER A 32 5.30 0.20 -7.81
CA SER A 32 4.82 1.56 -7.98
C SER A 32 5.38 2.50 -6.93
N GLU A 33 5.78 3.68 -7.37
CA GLU A 33 6.21 4.78 -6.51
C GLU A 33 5.23 5.94 -6.68
N TYR A 34 4.66 6.37 -5.57
CA TYR A 34 3.73 7.48 -5.51
C TYR A 34 4.48 8.71 -5.00
N PHE A 35 4.71 9.65 -5.91
CA PHE A 35 5.44 10.88 -5.64
C PHE A 35 4.50 12.08 -5.46
N GLY A 36 3.47 11.92 -4.62
CA GLY A 36 2.62 13.02 -4.20
C GLY A 36 3.27 13.87 -3.09
N ASN A 37 2.45 14.53 -2.26
CA ASN A 37 2.92 15.20 -1.04
C ASN A 37 3.57 14.24 -0.03
N LEU A 38 3.31 12.95 -0.19
CA LEU A 38 3.81 11.88 0.64
C LEU A 38 4.48 10.81 -0.23
N PRO A 39 5.81 10.62 -0.14
CA PRO A 39 6.48 9.52 -0.79
C PRO A 39 5.97 8.16 -0.27
N MET A 40 5.41 7.36 -1.18
CA MET A 40 4.94 6.00 -0.88
C MET A 40 5.43 5.02 -1.93
N THR A 41 5.77 3.81 -1.52
CA THR A 41 6.08 2.71 -2.43
C THR A 41 5.13 1.55 -2.22
N PHE A 42 4.65 0.93 -3.30
CA PHE A 42 3.82 -0.27 -3.31
C PHE A 42 4.60 -1.39 -3.99
N ARG A 43 4.94 -2.42 -3.22
CA ARG A 43 5.80 -3.53 -3.67
C ARG A 43 5.11 -4.87 -3.47
N LYS A 44 5.11 -5.72 -4.50
CA LYS A 44 4.62 -7.10 -4.46
C LYS A 44 5.16 -7.87 -5.66
N GLU A 45 5.57 -9.12 -5.45
CA GLU A 45 5.91 -10.05 -6.52
C GLU A 45 4.72 -10.96 -6.89
N SER A 46 4.74 -11.48 -8.11
CA SER A 46 3.80 -12.52 -8.54
C SER A 46 3.83 -13.74 -7.61
N GLY A 47 2.67 -14.30 -7.29
CA GLY A 47 2.50 -15.42 -6.37
C GLY A 47 2.47 -15.05 -4.89
N GLN A 48 2.82 -13.81 -4.51
CA GLN A 48 2.63 -13.34 -3.12
C GLN A 48 1.15 -13.07 -2.83
N VAL A 49 0.72 -13.35 -1.60
CA VAL A 49 -0.66 -13.17 -1.14
C VAL A 49 -0.94 -11.79 -0.54
N VAL A 50 0.12 -11.03 -0.23
CA VAL A 50 0.06 -9.66 0.27
C VAL A 50 1.16 -8.83 -0.40
N GLY A 51 0.93 -7.53 -0.55
CA GLY A 51 1.95 -6.57 -0.91
C GLY A 51 2.37 -5.72 0.29
N LEU A 52 3.53 -5.07 0.20
CA LEU A 52 4.07 -4.15 1.19
C LEU A 52 3.94 -2.71 0.71
N ILE A 53 3.46 -1.85 1.60
CA ILE A 53 3.47 -0.39 1.43
C ILE A 53 4.47 0.19 2.41
N THR A 54 5.27 1.14 1.93
CA THR A 54 6.13 1.97 2.78
C THR A 54 5.78 3.43 2.54
N ALA A 55 5.36 4.14 3.58
CA ALA A 55 5.14 5.58 3.57
C ALA A 55 6.22 6.27 4.39
N THR A 56 6.87 7.29 3.84
CA THR A 56 7.95 8.02 4.53
C THR A 56 7.56 9.47 4.80
N THR A 57 7.49 9.87 6.07
CA THR A 57 7.03 11.20 6.52
C THR A 57 8.01 11.81 7.49
N HIS A 58 8.62 12.96 7.18
CA HIS A 58 9.47 13.69 8.15
C HIS A 58 10.53 12.82 8.88
N GLY A 59 11.04 11.78 8.23
CA GLY A 59 12.02 10.84 8.80
C GLY A 59 11.42 9.60 9.48
N GLU A 60 10.10 9.55 9.66
CA GLU A 60 9.38 8.36 10.11
C GLU A 60 9.01 7.47 8.92
N VAL A 61 9.10 6.16 9.13
CA VAL A 61 8.71 5.14 8.16
C VAL A 61 7.52 4.38 8.73
N ARG A 62 6.40 4.41 8.01
CA ARG A 62 5.21 3.62 8.33
C ARG A 62 5.05 2.52 7.29
N LYS A 63 4.77 1.30 7.77
CA LYS A 63 4.61 0.13 6.91
C LYS A 63 3.21 -0.44 7.04
N TYR A 64 2.65 -0.83 5.90
CA TYR A 64 1.35 -1.46 5.81
C TYR A 64 1.45 -2.67 4.91
N VAL A 65 0.60 -3.67 5.14
CA VAL A 65 0.38 -4.73 4.16
C VAL A 65 -0.93 -4.46 3.43
N PHE A 66 -1.03 -4.84 2.17
CA PHE A 66 -2.26 -4.71 1.41
C PHE A 66 -2.58 -5.97 0.61
N THR A 67 -3.87 -6.11 0.34
CA THR A 67 -4.46 -7.06 -0.60
C THR A 67 -5.37 -6.30 -1.57
N GLU A 68 -5.99 -7.00 -2.51
CA GLU A 68 -7.08 -6.43 -3.29
C GLU A 68 -8.29 -6.03 -2.44
N HIS A 69 -8.43 -6.53 -1.21
CA HIS A 69 -9.60 -6.24 -0.37
C HIS A 69 -9.38 -5.11 0.66
N GLY A 70 -8.15 -4.66 0.87
CA GLY A 70 -7.86 -3.66 1.89
C GLY A 70 -6.41 -3.67 2.34
N PHE A 71 -6.14 -3.01 3.46
CA PHE A 71 -4.81 -2.90 4.04
C PHE A 71 -4.86 -2.85 5.56
N GLU A 72 -3.73 -3.12 6.20
CA GLU A 72 -3.56 -3.06 7.65
C GLU A 72 -2.14 -2.59 7.99
N ALA A 73 -1.97 -1.91 9.12
CA ALA A 73 -0.64 -1.52 9.58
C ALA A 73 0.19 -2.75 9.94
N LEU A 74 1.46 -2.75 9.54
CA LEU A 74 2.33 -3.91 9.78
C LEU A 74 2.60 -4.12 11.28
N ASP A 75 2.69 -3.04 12.05
CA ASP A 75 2.93 -3.10 13.50
C ASP A 75 1.75 -3.75 14.24
N ASP A 76 0.51 -3.44 13.84
CA ASP A 76 -0.71 -4.06 14.40
C ASP A 76 -0.72 -5.58 14.17
N LEU A 77 -0.30 -6.03 12.98
CA LEU A 77 -0.21 -7.45 12.62
C LEU A 77 0.86 -8.19 13.41
N LEU A 78 2.01 -7.55 13.61
CA LEU A 78 3.12 -8.12 14.36
C LEU A 78 2.93 -8.01 15.88
N ARG A 79 1.89 -7.28 16.32
CA ARG A 79 1.63 -6.95 17.74
C ARG A 79 2.84 -6.28 18.41
N LEU A 80 3.54 -5.45 17.66
CA LEU A 80 4.74 -4.73 18.11
C LEU A 80 4.39 -3.39 18.75
#